data_AF-A0A7K0BJP2-F1
#
_entry.id   AF-A0A7K0BJP2-F1
#
_cell.length_a   1.000
_cell.length_b   1.000
_cell.length_c   1.000
_cell.angle_alpha   90.00
_cell.angle_beta   90.00
_cell.angle_gamma   90.00
#
_symmetry.space_group_name_H-M   'P 1'
#
loop_
_entity.id
_entity.type
_entity.pdbx_description
1 polymer ?
#
loop_
_entity_poly.entity_id
_entity_poly.type
_entity_poly.pdbx_seq_one_letter_code
_entity_poly.pdbx_strand_id
1 'polypeptide(L)'
;MRNLNSKIELEVYLTNNLNYSVISRMDFNEFKEFVLKLFKEINELKNEGLKRDDIFDFIQNLYKNEMSMADEKDVLFERRFSGITEELTSFCADPMFWYTDDFEIFIKKWQKSFEYDWYKIV
;
A
#
# COMPACT_ATOMS: atom_id res chain seq x y z
N MET A 1 -3.60 -9.68 -23.80
CA MET A 1 -4.27 -10.32 -22.65
C MET A 1 -3.43 -10.32 -21.34
N ARG A 2 -2.32 -9.56 -21.21
CA ARG A 2 -1.53 -9.54 -19.96
C ARG A 2 -1.99 -8.53 -18.89
N ASN A 3 -2.43 -7.34 -19.31
CA ASN A 3 -2.80 -6.24 -18.39
C ASN A 3 -4.00 -6.55 -17.44
N LEU A 4 -4.97 -7.37 -17.87
CA LEU A 4 -6.15 -7.70 -17.05
C LEU A 4 -5.78 -8.57 -15.84
N ASN A 5 -4.74 -9.40 -15.96
CA ASN A 5 -4.32 -10.30 -14.89
C ASN A 5 -3.65 -9.52 -13.76
N SER A 6 -2.71 -8.62 -14.07
CA SER A 6 -1.97 -7.87 -13.05
C SER A 6 -2.87 -6.94 -12.23
N LYS A 7 -3.93 -6.39 -12.84
CA LYS A 7 -4.97 -5.65 -12.10
C LYS A 7 -5.69 -6.54 -11.10
N ILE A 8 -6.25 -7.66 -11.56
CA ILE A 8 -7.01 -8.58 -10.71
C ILE A 8 -6.12 -9.11 -9.58
N GLU A 9 -4.87 -9.43 -9.87
CA GLU A 9 -3.88 -9.88 -8.89
C GLU A 9 -3.64 -8.83 -7.80
N LEU A 10 -3.49 -7.55 -8.17
CA LEU A 10 -3.39 -6.46 -7.21
C LEU A 10 -4.65 -6.34 -6.34
N GLU A 11 -5.83 -6.33 -6.97
CA GLU A 11 -7.12 -6.19 -6.26
C GLU A 11 -7.31 -7.32 -5.23
N VAL A 12 -7.00 -8.56 -5.62
CA VAL A 12 -7.05 -9.73 -4.73
C VAL A 12 -6.05 -9.59 -3.60
N TYR A 13 -4.81 -9.19 -3.90
CA TYR A 13 -3.78 -9.01 -2.88
C TYR A 13 -4.18 -7.96 -1.84
N LEU A 14 -4.60 -6.78 -2.31
CA LEU A 14 -4.99 -5.68 -1.45
C LEU A 14 -6.24 -6.02 -0.63
N THR A 15 -7.24 -6.66 -1.22
CA THR A 15 -8.43 -7.10 -0.48
C THR A 15 -8.06 -8.05 0.66
N ASN A 16 -7.13 -8.97 0.42
CA ASN A 16 -6.76 -9.98 1.40
C ASN A 16 -5.83 -9.45 2.50
N ASN A 17 -5.02 -8.43 2.24
CA ASN A 17 -3.95 -8.00 3.15
C ASN A 17 -4.09 -6.56 3.66
N LEU A 18 -4.70 -5.65 2.89
CA LEU A 18 -4.92 -4.25 3.26
C LEU A 18 -6.37 -4.06 3.73
N ASN A 19 -6.73 -4.72 4.84
CA ASN A 19 -8.05 -4.62 5.47
C ASN A 19 -7.94 -4.52 7.00
N TYR A 20 -9.02 -4.12 7.65
CA TYR A 20 -9.06 -3.90 9.10
C TYR A 20 -8.61 -5.12 9.90
N SER A 21 -9.10 -6.30 9.55
CA SER A 21 -8.84 -7.54 10.30
C SER A 21 -7.37 -7.96 10.31
N VAL A 22 -6.61 -7.53 9.30
CA VAL A 22 -5.19 -7.82 9.14
C VAL A 22 -4.34 -6.71 9.75
N ILE A 23 -4.56 -5.45 9.35
CA ILE A 23 -3.69 -4.32 9.74
C ILE A 23 -3.76 -4.00 11.24
N SER A 24 -4.94 -4.14 11.86
CA SER A 24 -5.12 -3.89 13.31
C SER A 24 -4.33 -4.85 14.20
N ARG A 25 -3.95 -6.03 13.68
CA ARG A 25 -3.27 -7.08 14.43
C ARG A 25 -1.77 -7.11 14.24
N MET A 26 -1.25 -6.40 13.23
CA MET A 26 0.17 -6.38 12.95
C MET A 26 0.93 -5.66 14.07
N ASP A 27 2.01 -6.26 14.55
CA ASP A 27 3.00 -5.51 15.27
C ASP A 27 3.78 -4.56 14.33
N PHE A 28 4.68 -3.76 14.89
CA PHE A 28 5.44 -2.80 14.10
C PHE A 28 6.36 -3.44 13.04
N ASN A 29 6.99 -4.57 13.36
CA ASN A 29 7.88 -5.26 12.42
C ASN A 29 7.09 -5.92 11.31
N GLU A 30 5.97 -6.58 11.65
CA GLU A 30 5.04 -7.15 10.68
C GLU A 30 4.50 -6.07 9.73
N PHE A 31 4.11 -4.91 10.27
CA PHE A 31 3.66 -3.78 9.49
C PHE A 31 4.74 -3.26 8.53
N LYS A 32 5.97 -3.10 9.02
CA LYS A 32 7.12 -2.67 8.21
C LYS A 32 7.38 -3.64 7.06
N GLU A 33 7.43 -4.94 7.34
CA GLU A 33 7.64 -5.97 6.33
C GLU A 33 6.51 -5.99 5.30
N PHE A 34 5.26 -5.85 5.76
CA PHE A 34 4.09 -5.76 4.90
C PHE A 34 4.18 -4.59 3.90
N VAL A 35 4.49 -3.37 4.36
CA VAL A 35 4.60 -2.20 3.47
C VAL A 35 5.68 -2.41 2.42
N LEU A 36 6.86 -2.89 2.80
CA LEU A 36 7.95 -3.14 1.86
C LEU A 36 7.58 -4.20 0.82
N LYS A 37 6.89 -5.27 1.25
CA LYS A 37 6.41 -6.33 0.37
C LYS A 37 5.34 -5.82 -0.59
N LEU A 38 4.37 -5.06 -0.09
CA LEU A 38 3.30 -4.44 -0.89
C LEU A 38 3.87 -3.62 -2.04
N PHE A 39 4.80 -2.70 -1.77
CA PHE A 39 5.38 -1.88 -2.83
C PHE A 39 6.25 -2.68 -3.80
N LYS A 40 6.88 -3.76 -3.35
CA LYS A 40 7.63 -4.67 -4.23
C LYS A 40 6.71 -5.38 -5.20
N GLU A 41 5.58 -5.90 -4.72
CA GLU A 41 4.57 -6.54 -5.56
C GLU A 41 3.98 -5.57 -6.58
N ILE A 42 3.67 -4.32 -6.18
CA ILE A 42 3.20 -3.29 -7.13
C ILE A 42 4.24 -3.02 -8.21
N ASN A 43 5.53 -2.96 -7.85
CA ASN A 43 6.60 -2.77 -8.83
C ASN A 43 6.76 -3.97 -9.78
N GLU A 44 6.55 -5.19 -9.29
CA GLU A 44 6.51 -6.40 -10.14
C GLU A 44 5.31 -6.34 -11.10
N LEU A 45 4.11 -6.07 -10.60
CA LEU A 45 2.89 -5.96 -11.40
C LEU A 45 2.92 -4.80 -12.41
N LYS A 46 3.59 -3.69 -12.06
CA LYS A 46 3.93 -2.60 -13.00
C LYS A 46 4.64 -3.16 -14.24
N ASN A 47 5.67 -3.98 -14.05
CA ASN A 47 6.45 -4.56 -15.14
C ASN A 47 5.66 -5.57 -15.98
N GLU A 48 4.53 -6.05 -15.46
CA GLU A 48 3.58 -6.94 -16.15
C GLU A 48 2.45 -6.19 -16.86
N GLY A 49 2.38 -4.87 -16.68
CA GLY A 49 1.47 -3.98 -17.40
C GLY A 49 0.33 -3.41 -16.57
N LEU A 50 0.41 -3.46 -15.23
CA LEU A 50 -0.45 -2.67 -14.34
C LEU A 50 -0.36 -1.18 -14.70
N LYS A 51 -1.49 -0.47 -14.64
CA LYS A 51 -1.54 0.97 -14.90
C LYS A 51 -1.89 1.74 -13.62
N ARG A 52 -1.47 2.99 -13.57
CA ARG A 52 -1.82 3.94 -12.50
C ARG A 52 -3.32 3.98 -12.20
N ASP A 53 -4.15 4.13 -13.22
CA ASP A 53 -5.60 4.31 -13.05
C ASP A 53 -6.26 3.07 -12.42
N ASP A 54 -5.70 1.87 -12.65
CA ASP A 54 -6.18 0.65 -12.02
C ASP A 54 -5.99 0.64 -10.49
N ILE A 55 -4.97 1.35 -10.00
CA ILE A 55 -4.67 1.46 -8.57
C ILE A 55 -5.57 2.52 -7.93
N PHE A 56 -5.69 3.70 -8.55
CA PHE A 56 -6.35 4.85 -7.94
C PHE A 56 -7.81 4.56 -7.62
N ASP A 57 -8.58 4.07 -8.60
CA ASP A 57 -10.01 3.80 -8.43
C ASP A 57 -10.26 2.70 -7.38
N PHE A 58 -9.40 1.67 -7.36
CA PHE A 58 -9.51 0.58 -6.42
C PHE A 58 -9.22 1.04 -4.98
N ILE A 59 -8.14 1.81 -4.77
CA ILE A 59 -7.75 2.28 -3.43
C ILE A 59 -8.81 3.21 -2.83
N GLN A 60 -9.41 4.10 -3.63
CA GLN A 60 -10.50 4.96 -3.14
C GLN A 60 -11.70 4.15 -2.63
N ASN A 61 -12.07 3.09 -3.35
CA ASN A 61 -13.15 2.19 -2.93
C ASN A 61 -12.78 1.38 -1.69
N LEU A 62 -11.57 0.81 -1.65
CA LEU A 62 -11.05 0.07 -0.51
C LEU A 62 -11.03 0.95 0.74
N TYR A 63 -10.54 2.19 0.61
CA TYR A 63 -10.45 3.13 1.71
C TYR A 63 -11.81 3.39 2.35
N LYS A 64 -12.81 3.71 1.52
CA LYS A 64 -14.17 3.96 1.98
C LYS A 64 -14.77 2.74 2.70
N ASN A 65 -14.56 1.53 2.16
CA ASN A 65 -15.12 0.31 2.73
C ASN A 65 -14.48 0.00 4.09
N GLU A 66 -13.16 -0.05 4.16
CA GLU A 66 -12.45 -0.46 5.38
C GLU A 66 -12.61 0.56 6.51
N MET A 67 -12.55 1.86 6.20
CA MET A 67 -12.78 2.90 7.21
C MET A 67 -14.20 2.86 7.78
N SER A 68 -15.20 2.39 7.02
CA SER A 68 -16.57 2.21 7.53
C SER A 68 -16.76 0.99 8.43
N MET A 69 -15.84 0.02 8.36
CA MET A 69 -15.88 -1.22 9.14
C MET A 69 -14.94 -1.20 10.35
N ALA A 70 -14.02 -0.24 10.41
CA ALA A 70 -13.04 -0.12 11.47
C ALA A 70 -13.68 0.32 12.80
N ASP A 71 -13.08 -0.10 13.92
CA ASP A 71 -13.41 0.47 15.23
C ASP A 71 -12.90 1.91 15.30
N GLU A 72 -13.80 2.86 15.58
CA GLU A 72 -13.47 4.29 15.72
C GLU A 72 -12.41 4.56 16.82
N LYS A 73 -12.18 3.60 17.73
CA LYS A 73 -11.15 3.70 18.77
C LYS A 73 -9.79 3.17 18.33
N ASP A 74 -9.70 2.48 17.20
CA ASP A 74 -8.44 1.94 16.69
C ASP A 74 -7.68 2.99 15.85
N VAL A 75 -7.15 3.99 16.55
CA VAL A 75 -6.36 5.09 15.98
C VAL A 75 -5.11 4.58 15.26
N LEU A 76 -4.56 3.43 15.69
CA LEU A 76 -3.35 2.87 15.09
C LEU A 76 -3.66 2.26 13.73
N PHE A 77 -4.77 1.54 13.60
CA PHE A 77 -5.27 1.10 12.30
C PHE A 77 -5.48 2.29 11.37
N GLU A 78 -6.24 3.30 11.79
CA GLU A 78 -6.57 4.45 10.96
C GLU A 78 -5.30 5.12 10.41
N ARG A 79 -4.31 5.38 11.27
CA ARG A 79 -3.03 5.99 10.87
C ARG A 79 -2.27 5.13 9.87
N ARG A 80 -2.16 3.83 10.13
CA ARG A 80 -1.41 2.89 9.29
C ARG A 80 -2.06 2.74 7.93
N PHE A 81 -3.36 2.51 7.93
CA PHE A 81 -4.15 2.31 6.72
C PHE A 81 -4.18 3.59 5.87
N SER A 82 -4.46 4.74 6.47
CA SER A 82 -4.41 6.04 5.77
C SER A 82 -3.03 6.29 5.19
N GLY A 83 -1.96 6.10 5.97
CA GLY A 83 -0.59 6.28 5.48
C GLY A 83 -0.24 5.38 4.30
N ILE A 84 -0.69 4.12 4.29
CA ILE A 84 -0.49 3.23 3.13
C ILE A 84 -1.27 3.73 1.92
N THR A 85 -2.57 4.02 2.08
CA THR A 85 -3.43 4.42 0.95
C THR A 85 -3.05 5.77 0.34
N GLU A 86 -2.62 6.73 1.17
CA GLU A 86 -2.05 8.01 0.72
C GLU A 86 -0.78 7.81 -0.07
N GLU A 87 0.12 6.95 0.38
CA GLU A 87 1.35 6.64 -0.35
C GLU A 87 1.06 5.85 -1.62
N LEU A 88 0.13 4.89 -1.61
CA LEU A 88 -0.28 4.19 -2.84
C LEU A 88 -0.82 5.16 -3.89
N THR A 89 -1.66 6.11 -3.49
CA THR A 89 -2.23 7.09 -4.42
C THR A 89 -1.21 8.14 -4.86
N SER A 90 -0.37 8.64 -3.94
CA SER A 90 0.62 9.68 -4.22
C SER A 90 1.83 9.14 -4.98
N PHE A 91 2.36 7.99 -4.57
CA PHE A 91 3.53 7.38 -5.20
C PHE A 91 3.18 6.80 -6.57
N CYS A 92 2.05 6.10 -6.70
CA CYS A 92 1.60 5.65 -8.01
C CYS A 92 1.12 6.83 -8.89
N ALA A 93 0.95 8.04 -8.35
CA ALA A 93 0.75 9.23 -9.18
C ALA A 93 2.05 9.81 -9.73
N ASP A 94 3.20 9.51 -9.13
CA ASP A 94 4.49 10.04 -9.57
C ASP A 94 4.93 9.37 -10.88
N PRO A 95 5.11 10.12 -11.99
CA PRO A 95 5.63 9.58 -13.23
C PRO A 95 7.00 8.89 -13.05
N MET A 96 7.83 9.35 -12.11
CA MET A 96 9.12 8.72 -11.85
C MET A 96 8.96 7.27 -11.42
N PHE A 97 7.94 6.93 -10.62
CA PHE A 97 7.69 5.54 -10.26
C PHE A 97 7.45 4.67 -11.50
N TRP A 98 6.73 5.16 -12.50
CA TRP A 98 6.37 4.38 -13.69
C TRP A 98 7.46 4.35 -14.76
N TYR A 99 8.23 5.42 -14.89
CA TYR A 99 9.16 5.61 -16.01
C TYR A 99 10.63 5.49 -15.62
N THR A 100 10.94 5.35 -14.33
CA THR A 100 12.29 5.01 -13.86
C THR A 100 12.35 3.57 -13.38
N ASP A 101 13.50 2.93 -13.58
CA ASP A 101 13.80 1.60 -13.04
C ASP A 101 14.34 1.67 -11.59
N ASP A 102 14.14 2.79 -10.90
CA ASP A 102 14.81 3.09 -9.63
C ASP A 102 13.95 2.77 -8.40
N PHE A 103 13.42 1.55 -8.36
CA PHE A 103 12.66 1.04 -7.23
C PHE A 103 13.51 0.95 -5.95
N GLU A 104 14.83 0.78 -6.08
CA GLU A 104 15.74 0.71 -4.93
C GLU A 104 15.85 2.03 -4.17
N ILE A 105 15.91 3.18 -4.86
CA ILE A 105 15.90 4.48 -4.19
C ILE A 105 14.60 4.68 -3.41
N PHE A 106 13.47 4.25 -3.98
CA PHE A 106 12.18 4.34 -3.32
C PHE A 106 12.10 3.50 -2.03
N ILE A 107 12.55 2.25 -2.07
CA ILE A 107 12.55 1.39 -0.88
C ILE A 107 13.47 1.94 0.22
N LYS A 108 14.62 2.53 -0.14
CA LYS A 108 15.51 3.18 0.83
C LYS A 108 14.83 4.36 1.55
N LYS A 109 14.00 5.14 0.84
CA LYS A 109 13.18 6.20 1.47
C LYS A 109 12.28 5.61 2.55
N TRP A 110 11.57 4.52 2.26
CA TRP A 110 10.68 3.84 3.21
C TRP A 110 11.41 3.25 4.40
N GLN A 111 12.53 2.56 4.15
CA GLN A 111 13.37 2.02 5.22
C GLN A 111 13.77 3.12 6.21
N LYS A 112 14.13 4.30 5.71
CA LYS A 112 14.42 5.49 6.52
C LYS A 112 13.17 6.05 7.22
N SER A 113 12.01 6.09 6.56
CA SER A 113 10.74 6.53 7.18
C SER A 113 10.36 5.70 8.42
N PHE A 114 10.65 4.40 8.41
CA PHE A 114 10.45 3.51 9.56
C PHE A 114 11.44 3.73 10.71
N GLU A 115 12.53 4.47 10.49
CA GLU A 115 13.43 4.87 11.57
C GLU A 115 12.78 5.92 12.47
N TYR A 116 11.86 6.74 11.93
CA TYR A 116 11.12 7.76 12.67
C TYR A 116 9.91 7.16 13.44
N ASP A 117 9.61 7.72 14.61
CA ASP A 117 8.68 7.11 15.60
C ASP A 117 7.19 7.23 15.28
N TRP A 118 6.80 7.90 14.19
CA TRP A 118 5.39 8.16 13.85
C TRP A 118 4.55 6.90 13.60
N TYR A 119 5.17 5.75 13.34
CA TYR A 119 4.52 4.43 13.25
C TYR A 119 4.66 3.55 14.49
N LYS A 120 5.44 3.98 15.49
CA LYS A 120 5.83 3.16 16.66
C LYS A 120 5.00 3.45 17.92
N ILE A 121 4.16 4.49 17.93
CA ILE A 121 3.56 5.01 19.16
C ILE A 121 2.03 5.11 19.05
N VAL A 122 1.35 4.41 19.98
CA VAL A 122 0.03 4.77 20.53
C VAL A 122 0.27 5.60 21.77
#